data_AF-A0A814CDB7-F1
#
_entry.id   AF-A0A814CDB7-F1
#
_cell.length_a   1.000
_cell.length_b   1.000
_cell.length_c   1.000
_cell.angle_alpha   90.00
_cell.angle_beta   90.00
_cell.angle_gamma   90.00
#
_symmetry.space_group_name_H-M   'P 1'
#
loop_
_entity.id
_entity.type
_entity.pdbx_description
1 polymer ?
#
loop_
_entity_poly.entity_id
_entity_poly.type
_entity_poly.pdbx_seq_one_letter_code
_entity_poly.pdbx_strand_id
1 'polypeptide(L)'
;MRNKLCNSLNQNRSLSLICFVAIGFVILLSKIGIESITTFTTSSHFTKHVRSASKPYILKDGEYDMLPSGSPTVDAYDKLLKNPVYKEWTEVYSNKFLKDNKDILVGYTQKWVADPLHTWSRGWEYTYVAAAIRKYAPRDRDLYLLDFGSGVTFIDWMIAYEILDNNPRSRVLAADNNMAYQDWFDQLNKRYMERAKQGDLPEKYRIPKVQFIGHDIRKPIPILNTSIDIAFCISVMEHVDDSLAAARNIYNTLVPGGYLIITFDIDRNSAIVNHNPSRANALLKELRRIGREIHFDNSVLRTYNDEMFQDMIQKKNDLYTLYDDNNFPRISWNSITKVLPDVPNSFTCQTWTKLSYINNQTYHQCLNSDMNNKFWQSTGIRHTVYKSLLNASSLIIEVGGNRGEDTDRFIQLYDPFIISYEPLIPMWKSLSEKFKRNPKIEIHPYGLGNLARDLVVEPHAFQNEGTSIFRPVSNMNSSKNQRIKLLNIIEVIEDVRKTKTKNGIIDMISINCEGCEFEILPVLISNNMMEYFRIIQFATHITLVPDASCIYCQIEQALERTHRVKYHYNKIWEGWLLKNHL
;
A
#
# COMPACT_ATOMS: atom_id res chain seq x y z
N MET A 1 36.90 -0.11 -37.37
CA MET A 1 36.98 1.30 -37.80
C MET A 1 35.56 1.76 -38.06
N ARG A 2 35.00 2.60 -37.17
CA ARG A 2 34.73 4.04 -37.41
C ARG A 2 33.69 4.24 -38.53
N ASN A 3 32.43 4.52 -38.21
CA ASN A 3 31.85 5.80 -37.70
C ASN A 3 31.22 6.63 -38.83
N LYS A 4 30.14 7.33 -38.44
CA LYS A 4 29.49 8.50 -39.05
C LYS A 4 28.23 8.18 -39.89
N LEU A 5 27.07 8.81 -39.71
CA LEU A 5 26.66 9.90 -38.79
C LEU A 5 25.12 10.01 -38.80
N CYS A 6 24.56 10.48 -37.69
CA CYS A 6 23.20 10.99 -37.52
C CYS A 6 22.77 12.00 -38.59
N ASN A 7 21.48 11.99 -38.97
CA ASN A 7 20.52 13.08 -38.75
C ASN A 7 19.24 12.91 -39.60
N SER A 8 18.09 12.66 -38.97
CA SER A 8 16.95 13.60 -39.02
C SER A 8 15.89 13.21 -37.99
N LEU A 9 15.77 14.02 -36.95
CA LEU A 9 14.66 14.08 -36.00
C LEU A 9 13.35 14.50 -36.70
N ASN A 10 12.23 13.86 -36.32
CA ASN A 10 10.90 14.44 -36.09
C ASN A 10 9.88 13.29 -35.93
N GLN A 11 8.87 13.29 -35.05
CA GLN A 11 8.49 14.00 -33.84
C GLN A 11 7.23 13.26 -33.31
N ASN A 12 6.97 13.31 -31.99
CA ASN A 12 5.76 12.85 -31.24
C ASN A 12 5.74 11.36 -30.82
N ARG A 13 6.17 11.00 -29.59
CA ARG A 13 5.45 11.04 -28.28
C ARG A 13 4.10 10.32 -28.35
N SER A 14 3.71 9.34 -27.52
CA SER A 14 4.11 8.93 -26.17
C SER A 14 3.39 7.63 -25.80
N LEU A 15 4.05 6.67 -25.16
CA LEU A 15 3.43 5.55 -24.43
C LEU A 15 4.17 5.41 -23.10
N SER A 16 3.70 6.16 -22.10
CA SER A 16 4.16 6.06 -20.71
C SER A 16 3.39 4.95 -20.01
N LEU A 17 3.92 3.73 -20.10
CA LEU A 17 3.63 2.66 -19.15
C LEU A 17 4.28 3.09 -17.82
N ILE A 18 3.49 3.40 -16.80
CA ILE A 18 4.00 3.67 -15.45
C ILE A 18 4.45 2.32 -14.86
N CYS A 19 5.66 1.88 -15.21
CA CYS A 19 6.37 0.83 -14.51
C CYS A 19 6.83 1.35 -13.15
N PHE A 20 6.07 1.10 -12.08
CA PHE A 20 6.56 1.32 -10.73
C PHE A 20 7.83 0.49 -10.53
N VAL A 21 8.97 1.16 -10.52
CA VAL A 21 10.21 0.67 -9.96
C VAL A 21 10.51 1.63 -8.84
N ALA A 22 9.77 1.51 -7.76
CA ALA A 22 10.12 2.15 -6.51
C ALA A 22 11.26 1.32 -5.92
N ILE A 23 12.41 1.97 -5.76
CA ILE A 23 13.64 1.36 -5.29
C ILE A 23 13.95 2.04 -3.97
N GLY A 24 13.95 1.28 -2.87
CA GLY A 24 14.52 1.75 -1.62
C GLY A 24 16.02 1.96 -1.80
N PHE A 25 16.47 3.21 -1.80
CA PHE A 25 17.90 3.52 -1.85
C PHE A 25 18.44 3.60 -0.46
N VAL A 26 19.41 2.73 -0.19
CA VAL A 26 19.96 2.61 1.14
C VAL A 26 21.36 3.20 1.23
N ILE A 27 21.56 4.10 2.19
CA ILE A 27 22.80 4.87 2.33
C ILE A 27 23.23 4.91 3.79
N LEU A 28 24.52 4.64 4.02
CA LEU A 28 25.19 4.90 5.30
C LEU A 28 26.21 6.03 5.13
N LEU A 29 26.17 7.03 6.01
CA LEU A 29 27.10 8.18 5.99
C LEU A 29 27.74 8.38 7.36
N SER A 30 29.05 8.65 7.41
CA SER A 30 29.76 9.04 8.64
C SER A 30 30.01 10.55 8.71
N LYS A 31 29.81 11.18 9.88
CA LYS A 31 30.13 12.61 10.12
C LYS A 31 31.62 12.86 10.33
N ILE A 32 32.11 13.99 9.82
CA ILE A 32 33.52 14.40 9.90
C ILE A 32 33.96 14.48 11.37
N GLY A 33 34.99 13.70 11.72
CA GLY A 33 35.75 13.85 12.97
C GLY A 33 37.05 14.60 12.73
N ILE A 34 37.37 15.52 13.64
CA ILE A 34 38.72 16.06 13.75
C ILE A 34 39.55 14.95 14.41
N GLU A 35 40.39 14.26 13.64
CA GLU A 35 41.27 13.21 14.16
C GLU A 35 42.37 13.84 15.01
N SER A 36 42.33 13.63 16.33
CA SER A 36 43.53 13.60 17.16
C SER A 36 43.98 12.15 17.27
N ILE A 37 45.11 11.84 16.65
CA ILE A 37 45.81 10.56 16.69
C ILE A 37 46.16 10.23 18.14
N THR A 38 45.62 9.13 18.68
CA THR A 38 46.25 8.40 19.79
C THR A 38 45.84 6.94 19.75
N THR A 39 46.82 6.08 19.48
CA THR A 39 46.81 4.62 19.58
C THR A 39 46.75 4.16 21.04
N PHE A 40 45.92 3.18 21.41
CA PHE A 40 46.25 2.26 22.52
C PHE A 40 45.56 0.89 22.40
N THR A 41 46.24 -0.08 23.01
CA THR A 41 46.26 -1.54 22.85
C THR A 41 45.24 -2.31 23.71
N THR A 42 45.02 -3.56 23.30
CA THR A 42 44.17 -4.63 23.88
C THR A 42 44.49 -5.02 25.33
N SER A 43 43.47 -5.41 26.12
CA SER A 43 43.59 -6.51 27.10
C SER A 43 42.22 -7.08 27.54
N SER A 44 42.25 -8.28 28.09
CA SER A 44 41.18 -9.29 28.20
C SER A 44 40.59 -9.47 29.61
N HIS A 45 39.46 -10.21 29.65
CA HIS A 45 38.86 -11.01 30.76
C HIS A 45 37.81 -10.35 31.68
N PHE A 46 36.61 -10.94 31.73
CA PHE A 46 36.02 -11.53 32.94
C PHE A 46 34.80 -12.44 32.61
N THR A 47 34.68 -13.56 33.31
CA THR A 47 33.58 -14.54 33.22
C THR A 47 32.68 -14.52 34.47
N LYS A 48 31.39 -14.87 34.25
CA LYS A 48 30.45 -15.70 35.04
C LYS A 48 29.18 -15.08 35.68
N HIS A 49 28.06 -15.66 35.20
CA HIS A 49 26.83 -16.12 35.87
C HIS A 49 25.69 -15.14 36.25
N VAL A 50 24.55 -15.29 35.57
CA VAL A 50 23.20 -15.47 36.17
C VAL A 50 22.39 -16.48 35.34
N ARG A 51 21.68 -17.39 36.02
CA ARG A 51 20.78 -18.41 35.44
C ARG A 51 19.37 -17.85 35.21
N SER A 52 18.72 -18.37 34.16
CA SER A 52 17.26 -18.62 34.06
C SER A 52 16.31 -17.43 33.93
N ALA A 53 16.15 -16.96 32.69
CA ALA A 53 14.85 -16.63 32.09
C ALA A 53 14.92 -17.08 30.61
N SER A 54 13.79 -17.44 30.01
CA SER A 54 13.68 -17.90 28.61
C SER A 54 14.68 -17.19 27.68
N LYS A 55 15.59 -17.96 27.07
CA LYS A 55 16.63 -17.40 26.18
C LYS A 55 15.95 -16.54 25.11
N PRO A 56 16.19 -15.21 25.05
CA PRO A 56 15.91 -14.48 23.82
C PRO A 56 16.73 -15.14 22.71
N TYR A 57 16.18 -15.19 21.50
CA TYR A 57 16.88 -15.74 20.35
C TYR A 57 18.05 -14.80 20.02
N ILE A 58 19.21 -15.04 20.65
CA ILE A 58 20.44 -14.29 20.37
C ILE A 58 21.05 -14.97 19.15
N LEU A 59 20.73 -14.46 17.95
CA LEU A 59 21.51 -14.76 16.74
C LEU A 59 22.96 -14.35 17.01
N LYS A 60 23.92 -15.23 16.69
CA LYS A 60 25.33 -15.03 17.07
C LYS A 60 25.96 -13.91 16.26
N ASP A 61 26.90 -13.18 16.85
CA ASP A 61 27.70 -12.18 16.13
C ASP A 61 28.41 -12.85 14.94
N GLY A 62 28.00 -12.48 13.72
CA GLY A 62 28.45 -13.09 12.46
C GLY A 62 27.35 -13.55 11.52
N GLU A 63 26.10 -13.72 11.99
CA GLU A 63 24.94 -14.13 11.15
C GLU A 63 24.15 -12.94 10.56
N TYR A 64 24.58 -11.71 10.86
CA TYR A 64 23.99 -10.49 10.29
C TYR A 64 24.69 -10.14 8.97
N ASP A 65 24.40 -10.90 7.92
CA ASP A 65 24.79 -10.49 6.57
C ASP A 65 24.17 -9.12 6.31
N MET A 66 25.02 -8.09 6.24
CA MET A 66 24.58 -6.76 5.87
C MET A 66 23.91 -6.87 4.52
N LEU A 67 22.64 -6.47 4.47
CA LEU A 67 21.94 -6.33 3.22
C LEU A 67 22.70 -5.32 2.34
N PRO A 68 22.86 -5.61 1.04
CA PRO A 68 23.58 -4.70 0.16
C PRO A 68 22.89 -3.34 0.13
N SER A 69 23.70 -2.29 0.19
CA SER A 69 23.23 -0.91 -0.01
C SER A 69 22.78 -0.70 -1.46
N GLY A 70 21.89 0.27 -1.68
CA GLY A 70 21.29 0.52 -2.99
C GLY A 70 20.01 -0.28 -3.24
N SER A 71 19.65 -0.45 -4.52
CA SER A 71 18.40 -1.10 -4.91
C SER A 71 18.43 -2.59 -4.63
N PRO A 72 17.47 -3.15 -3.86
CA PRO A 72 17.29 -4.60 -3.87
C PRO A 72 16.91 -5.06 -5.28
N THR A 73 17.48 -6.17 -5.71
CA THR A 73 16.93 -6.95 -6.83
C THR A 73 15.81 -7.85 -6.30
N VAL A 74 14.95 -8.35 -7.19
CA VAL A 74 13.91 -9.34 -6.80
C VAL A 74 14.55 -10.56 -6.14
N ASP A 75 15.63 -11.09 -6.71
CA ASP A 75 16.37 -12.22 -6.14
C ASP A 75 16.94 -11.91 -4.75
N ALA A 76 17.43 -10.69 -4.53
CA ALA A 76 17.94 -10.27 -3.23
C ALA A 76 16.80 -10.21 -2.20
N TYR A 77 15.64 -9.67 -2.60
CA TYR A 77 14.45 -9.62 -1.76
C TYR A 77 13.90 -11.02 -1.43
N ASP A 78 13.84 -11.92 -2.40
CA ASP A 78 13.42 -13.32 -2.18
C ASP A 78 14.38 -14.07 -1.25
N LYS A 79 15.67 -13.76 -1.31
CA LYS A 79 16.67 -14.26 -0.35
C LYS A 79 16.44 -13.66 1.05
N LEU A 80 16.12 -12.37 1.15
CA LEU A 80 15.78 -11.73 2.42
C LEU A 80 14.58 -12.41 3.09
N LEU A 81 13.52 -12.74 2.34
CA LEU A 81 12.34 -13.40 2.90
C LEU A 81 12.63 -14.79 3.49
N LYS A 82 13.78 -15.38 3.16
CA LYS A 82 14.27 -16.65 3.73
C LYS A 82 15.40 -16.44 4.73
N ASN A 83 15.86 -15.21 4.91
CA ASN A 83 16.98 -14.86 5.77
C ASN A 83 16.55 -14.87 7.25
N PRO A 84 17.30 -15.50 8.16
CA PRO A 84 17.00 -15.52 9.60
C PRO A 84 16.86 -14.13 10.24
N VAL A 85 17.66 -13.14 9.81
CA VAL A 85 17.59 -11.75 10.28
C VAL A 85 16.20 -11.13 10.00
N TYR A 86 15.58 -11.51 8.89
CA TYR A 86 14.19 -11.13 8.60
C TYR A 86 13.23 -12.05 9.35
N LYS A 87 13.26 -13.36 9.08
CA LYS A 87 12.24 -14.34 9.51
C LYS A 87 12.17 -14.58 11.01
N GLU A 88 13.31 -14.54 11.69
CA GLU A 88 13.40 -14.93 13.10
C GLU A 88 13.58 -13.72 14.02
N TRP A 89 13.95 -12.56 13.46
CA TRP A 89 14.21 -11.36 14.23
C TRP A 89 13.26 -10.21 13.88
N THR A 90 13.37 -9.63 12.68
CA THR A 90 12.56 -8.45 12.31
C THR A 90 11.06 -8.77 12.25
N GLU A 91 10.70 -9.86 11.55
CA GLU A 91 9.31 -10.31 11.36
C GLU A 91 8.68 -10.73 12.68
N VAL A 92 9.40 -11.48 13.50
CA VAL A 92 8.94 -11.92 14.83
C VAL A 92 8.68 -10.73 15.75
N TYR A 93 9.60 -9.76 15.80
CA TYR A 93 9.43 -8.60 16.67
C TYR A 93 8.26 -7.71 16.21
N SER A 94 8.17 -7.44 14.90
CA SER A 94 7.06 -6.67 14.32
C SER A 94 5.71 -7.31 14.64
N ASN A 95 5.56 -8.61 14.35
CA ASN A 95 4.32 -9.34 14.61
C ASN A 95 3.95 -9.34 16.09
N LYS A 96 4.93 -9.51 16.98
CA LYS A 96 4.71 -9.45 18.43
C LYS A 96 4.32 -8.04 18.87
N PHE A 97 4.98 -7.01 18.39
CA PHE A 97 4.67 -5.61 18.71
C PHE A 97 3.23 -5.26 18.32
N LEU A 98 2.82 -5.61 17.10
CA LEU A 98 1.46 -5.33 16.61
C LEU A 98 0.41 -6.10 17.41
N LYS A 99 0.67 -7.37 17.71
CA LYS A 99 -0.23 -8.21 18.52
C LYS A 99 -0.41 -7.66 19.93
N ASP A 100 0.68 -7.34 20.61
CA ASP A 100 0.68 -6.90 22.02
C ASP A 100 0.11 -5.48 22.19
N ASN A 101 0.07 -4.69 21.12
CA ASN A 101 -0.33 -3.28 21.15
C ASN A 101 -1.54 -2.95 20.29
N LYS A 102 -2.27 -3.96 19.81
CA LYS A 102 -3.39 -3.80 18.87
C LYS A 102 -4.38 -2.73 19.31
N ASP A 103 -4.80 -2.74 20.57
CA ASP A 103 -5.79 -1.82 21.15
C ASP A 103 -5.29 -0.37 21.26
N ILE A 104 -4.01 -0.15 21.61
CA ILE A 104 -3.40 1.19 21.58
C ILE A 104 -3.32 1.71 20.14
N LEU A 105 -2.94 0.83 19.21
CA LEU A 105 -2.64 1.21 17.83
C LEU A 105 -3.88 1.38 16.94
N VAL A 106 -5.10 1.00 17.38
CA VAL A 106 -6.34 1.10 16.58
C VAL A 106 -6.50 2.47 15.91
N GLY A 107 -6.30 3.57 16.65
CA GLY A 107 -6.43 4.91 16.08
C GLY A 107 -5.31 5.28 15.09
N TYR A 108 -4.10 4.75 15.30
CA TYR A 108 -2.96 4.98 14.42
C TYR A 108 -3.14 4.22 13.09
N THR A 109 -3.61 2.96 13.15
CA THR A 109 -3.83 2.09 11.99
C THR A 109 -5.05 2.47 11.14
N GLN A 110 -5.92 3.36 11.62
CA GLN A 110 -6.94 4.00 10.79
C GLN A 110 -6.32 4.97 9.78
N LYS A 111 -5.26 5.67 10.17
CA LYS A 111 -4.57 6.66 9.33
C LYS A 111 -3.44 6.00 8.52
N TRP A 112 -2.62 5.20 9.17
CA TRP A 112 -1.42 4.58 8.61
C TRP A 112 -1.59 3.08 8.38
N VAL A 113 -0.61 2.41 7.75
CA VAL A 113 -0.67 0.98 7.50
C VAL A 113 -0.65 0.19 8.81
N ALA A 114 -1.54 -0.81 8.93
CA ALA A 114 -1.65 -1.63 10.14
C ALA A 114 -0.45 -2.57 10.33
N ASP A 115 0.15 -3.00 9.23
CA ASP A 115 1.34 -3.83 9.18
C ASP A 115 2.42 -3.12 8.36
N PRO A 116 3.29 -2.33 9.01
CA PRO A 116 4.29 -1.56 8.29
C PRO A 116 5.38 -2.45 7.67
N LEU A 117 5.68 -3.61 8.25
CA LEU A 117 6.79 -4.46 7.80
C LEU A 117 6.47 -5.17 6.47
N HIS A 118 5.28 -5.76 6.34
CA HIS A 118 4.95 -6.61 5.18
C HIS A 118 4.49 -5.82 3.95
N THR A 119 4.86 -4.54 3.85
CA THR A 119 4.67 -3.75 2.64
C THR A 119 5.88 -3.90 1.70
N TRP A 120 5.68 -3.55 0.44
CA TRP A 120 6.46 -4.02 -0.70
C TRP A 120 7.98 -3.73 -0.67
N SER A 121 8.43 -2.71 0.07
CA SER A 121 9.86 -2.40 0.31
C SER A 121 10.26 -2.48 1.78
N ARG A 122 9.30 -2.33 2.70
CA ARG A 122 9.58 -2.14 4.13
C ARG A 122 10.18 -3.36 4.79
N GLY A 123 9.91 -4.56 4.27
CA GLY A 123 10.59 -5.78 4.69
C GLY A 123 12.11 -5.65 4.54
N TRP A 124 12.56 -5.05 3.43
CA TRP A 124 13.96 -4.75 3.19
C TRP A 124 14.47 -3.61 4.05
N GLU A 125 13.75 -2.50 4.10
CA GLU A 125 14.22 -1.28 4.74
C GLU A 125 14.33 -1.40 6.26
N TYR A 126 13.30 -1.92 6.93
CA TYR A 126 13.35 -2.13 8.38
C TYR A 126 14.47 -3.11 8.76
N THR A 127 14.60 -4.22 8.02
CA THR A 127 15.67 -5.19 8.28
C THR A 127 17.04 -4.61 7.97
N TYR A 128 17.19 -3.83 6.91
CA TYR A 128 18.44 -3.14 6.62
C TYR A 128 18.81 -2.18 7.76
N VAL A 129 17.88 -1.31 8.16
CA VAL A 129 18.14 -0.31 9.21
C VAL A 129 18.50 -1.00 10.52
N ALA A 130 17.75 -2.02 10.91
CA ALA A 130 18.04 -2.80 12.11
C ALA A 130 19.42 -3.46 12.05
N ALA A 131 19.77 -4.11 10.93
CA ALA A 131 21.06 -4.75 10.73
C ALA A 131 22.21 -3.72 10.73
N ALA A 132 22.02 -2.58 10.08
CA ALA A 132 22.98 -1.49 10.02
C ALA A 132 23.22 -0.89 11.41
N ILE A 133 22.17 -0.55 12.16
CA ILE A 133 22.31 -0.05 13.53
C ILE A 133 23.03 -1.09 14.38
N ARG A 134 22.65 -2.37 14.30
CA ARG A 134 23.30 -3.43 15.08
C ARG A 134 24.80 -3.55 14.78
N LYS A 135 25.20 -3.36 13.53
CA LYS A 135 26.60 -3.39 13.07
C LYS A 135 27.40 -2.16 13.50
N TYR A 136 26.83 -0.97 13.37
CA TYR A 136 27.56 0.30 13.55
C TYR A 136 27.41 0.92 14.94
N ALA A 137 26.43 0.50 15.74
CA ALA A 137 26.24 0.98 17.11
C ALA A 137 27.42 0.55 18.01
N PRO A 138 28.15 1.50 18.61
CA PRO A 138 29.17 1.19 19.61
C PRO A 138 28.56 0.42 20.79
N ARG A 139 29.27 -0.58 21.30
CA ARG A 139 28.77 -1.46 22.38
C ARG A 139 29.26 -1.06 23.76
N ASP A 140 30.27 -0.22 23.81
CA ASP A 140 31.06 0.14 25.00
C ASP A 140 30.56 1.39 25.73
N ARG A 141 29.53 2.07 25.21
CA ARG A 141 28.99 3.30 25.80
C ARG A 141 27.48 3.45 25.58
N ASP A 142 26.85 4.36 26.32
CA ASP A 142 25.46 4.73 26.08
C ASP A 142 25.33 5.53 24.79
N LEU A 143 24.25 5.30 24.04
CA LEU A 143 24.00 5.85 22.72
C LEU A 143 22.68 6.61 22.65
N TYR A 144 22.67 7.68 21.86
CA TYR A 144 21.46 8.41 21.51
C TYR A 144 21.20 8.28 20.03
N LEU A 145 20.06 7.70 19.69
CA LEU A 145 19.64 7.49 18.32
C LEU A 145 18.49 8.42 17.97
N LEU A 146 18.40 8.82 16.70
CA LEU A 146 17.34 9.68 16.18
C LEU A 146 16.64 8.99 15.01
N ASP A 147 15.37 8.63 15.17
CA ASP A 147 14.49 8.27 14.06
C ASP A 147 13.78 9.54 13.56
N PHE A 148 13.76 9.79 12.26
CA PHE A 148 13.10 10.97 11.69
C PHE A 148 12.01 10.61 10.68
N GLY A 149 10.83 11.19 10.92
CA GLY A 149 9.56 10.74 10.36
C GLY A 149 9.20 9.34 10.86
N SER A 150 9.42 9.09 12.15
CA SER A 150 9.35 7.77 12.78
C SER A 150 8.01 7.07 12.59
N GLY A 151 6.93 7.86 12.46
CA GLY A 151 5.59 7.35 12.71
C GLY A 151 5.49 6.73 14.11
N VAL A 152 4.58 5.78 14.27
CA VAL A 152 4.44 4.92 15.45
C VAL A 152 4.60 3.46 14.99
N THR A 153 5.83 2.97 14.92
CA THR A 153 6.13 1.63 14.37
C THR A 153 7.04 0.81 15.29
N PHE A 154 7.13 -0.50 15.09
CA PHE A 154 7.86 -1.39 15.98
C PHE A 154 9.38 -1.12 16.06
N ILE A 155 9.95 -0.42 15.07
CA ILE A 155 11.40 -0.28 14.88
C ILE A 155 12.08 0.42 16.06
N ASP A 156 11.46 1.47 16.61
CA ASP A 156 12.00 2.23 17.73
C ASP A 156 12.18 1.35 18.96
N TRP A 157 11.15 0.57 19.29
CA TRP A 157 11.16 -0.36 20.43
C TRP A 157 12.10 -1.54 20.18
N MET A 158 12.15 -2.05 18.93
CA MET A 158 13.09 -3.11 18.58
C MET A 158 14.54 -2.66 18.77
N ILE A 159 14.89 -1.48 18.27
CA ILE A 159 16.23 -0.89 18.46
C ILE A 159 16.50 -0.69 19.96
N ALA A 160 15.59 -0.01 20.66
CA ALA A 160 15.75 0.36 22.05
C ALA A 160 15.96 -0.83 22.99
N TYR A 161 15.23 -1.93 22.76
CA TYR A 161 15.18 -3.05 23.68
C TYR A 161 15.88 -4.32 23.18
N GLU A 162 16.14 -4.51 21.88
CA GLU A 162 16.88 -5.69 21.37
C GLU A 162 18.29 -5.36 20.87
N ILE A 163 18.53 -4.12 20.40
CA ILE A 163 19.86 -3.71 19.93
C ILE A 163 20.64 -2.99 21.02
N LEU A 164 19.97 -2.09 21.75
CA LEU A 164 20.56 -1.26 22.82
C LEU A 164 20.31 -1.82 24.22
N ASP A 165 20.01 -3.12 24.33
CA ASP A 165 19.52 -3.76 25.55
C ASP A 165 20.50 -3.59 26.74
N ASN A 166 21.80 -3.76 26.49
CA ASN A 166 22.89 -3.67 27.45
C ASN A 166 23.25 -2.22 27.86
N ASN A 167 22.60 -1.22 27.29
CA ASN A 167 22.95 0.19 27.48
C ASN A 167 21.76 0.94 28.13
N PRO A 168 21.66 0.97 29.47
CA PRO A 168 20.44 1.39 30.18
C PRO A 168 20.11 2.88 30.01
N ARG A 169 21.11 3.74 29.73
CA ARG A 169 20.88 5.17 29.49
C ARG A 169 20.71 5.51 28.01
N SER A 170 20.86 4.52 27.12
CA SER A 170 20.63 4.75 25.69
C SER A 170 19.18 5.08 25.38
N ARG A 171 18.96 5.95 24.41
CA ARG A 171 17.63 6.40 24.01
C ARG A 171 17.46 6.38 22.50
N VAL A 172 16.26 6.05 22.05
CA VAL A 172 15.78 6.30 20.70
C VAL A 172 14.84 7.50 20.76
N LEU A 173 15.21 8.55 20.04
CA LEU A 173 14.43 9.78 19.91
C LEU A 173 13.66 9.69 18.60
N ALA A 174 12.34 9.52 18.69
CA ALA A 174 11.45 9.37 17.56
C ALA A 174 10.86 10.74 17.18
N ALA A 175 11.36 11.34 16.11
CA ALA A 175 10.98 12.69 15.69
C ALA A 175 9.95 12.65 14.55
N ASP A 176 8.82 13.32 14.71
CA ASP A 176 7.79 13.46 13.68
C ASP A 176 7.07 14.80 13.81
N ASN A 177 6.58 15.37 12.71
CA ASN A 177 5.88 16.66 12.75
C ASN A 177 4.42 16.52 13.23
N ASN A 178 3.90 15.30 13.29
CA ASN A 178 2.55 15.03 13.74
C ASN A 178 2.49 14.87 15.26
N MET A 179 2.17 15.97 15.94
CA MET A 179 2.02 16.02 17.40
C MET A 179 1.03 14.99 17.96
N ALA A 180 0.08 14.49 17.16
CA ALA A 180 -0.85 13.46 17.62
C ALA A 180 -0.14 12.16 18.00
N TYR A 181 1.10 11.93 17.53
CA TYR A 181 1.87 10.71 17.85
C TYR A 181 2.28 10.60 19.31
N GLN A 182 2.44 11.73 20.00
CA GLN A 182 2.82 11.77 21.42
C GLN A 182 1.98 10.82 22.28
N ASP A 183 0.65 10.86 22.13
CA ASP A 183 -0.28 10.04 22.94
C ASP A 183 -0.06 8.54 22.72
N TRP A 184 0.29 8.10 21.52
CA TRP A 184 0.58 6.69 21.25
C TRP A 184 1.92 6.27 21.84
N PHE A 185 2.97 7.09 21.71
CA PHE A 185 4.27 6.81 22.33
C PHE A 185 4.15 6.72 23.86
N ASP A 186 3.40 7.62 24.49
CA ASP A 186 3.18 7.62 25.93
C ASP A 186 2.42 6.38 26.41
N GLN A 187 1.37 5.99 25.68
CA GLN A 187 0.61 4.78 25.99
C GLN A 187 1.46 3.50 25.84
N LEU A 188 2.25 3.39 24.78
CA LEU A 188 3.14 2.25 24.55
C LEU A 188 4.23 2.16 25.62
N ASN A 189 4.88 3.28 25.93
CA ASN A 189 5.88 3.34 27.00
C ASN A 189 5.28 2.97 28.35
N LYS A 190 4.09 3.51 28.68
CA LYS A 190 3.37 3.17 29.90
C LYS A 190 3.07 1.68 29.98
N ARG A 191 2.54 1.08 28.91
CA ARG A 191 2.24 -0.35 28.84
C ARG A 191 3.48 -1.20 29.08
N TYR A 192 4.59 -0.90 28.42
CA TYR A 192 5.82 -1.67 28.60
C TYR A 192 6.39 -1.56 30.01
N MET A 193 6.35 -0.36 30.61
CA MET A 193 6.72 -0.18 32.00
C MET A 193 5.82 -0.97 32.95
N GLU A 194 4.50 -0.93 32.77
CA GLU A 194 3.54 -1.62 33.64
C GLU A 194 3.70 -3.13 33.56
N ARG A 195 3.81 -3.69 32.35
CA ARG A 195 4.08 -5.11 32.14
C ARG A 195 5.41 -5.55 32.76
N ALA A 196 6.45 -4.71 32.71
CA ALA A 196 7.72 -4.98 33.37
C ALA A 196 7.64 -4.89 34.91
N LYS A 197 6.79 -4.02 35.47
CA LYS A 197 6.51 -3.99 36.91
C LYS A 197 5.75 -5.23 37.37
N GLN A 198 4.84 -5.73 36.54
CA GLN A 198 4.04 -6.94 36.79
C GLN A 198 4.82 -8.25 36.59
N GLY A 199 5.99 -8.19 35.95
CA GLY A 199 6.82 -9.37 35.66
C GLY A 199 6.51 -10.04 34.32
N ASP A 200 5.59 -9.49 33.52
CA ASP A 200 5.21 -9.98 32.19
C ASP A 200 6.28 -9.69 31.12
N LEU A 201 7.13 -8.69 31.38
CA LEU A 201 8.25 -8.32 30.53
C LEU A 201 9.55 -8.19 31.34
N PRO A 202 10.72 -8.38 30.70
CA PRO A 202 12.00 -8.22 31.38
C PRO A 202 12.21 -6.82 31.97
N GLU A 203 13.05 -6.74 33.01
CA GLU A 203 13.36 -5.51 33.75
C GLU A 203 13.80 -4.34 32.86
N LYS A 204 14.45 -4.64 31.72
CA LYS A 204 14.91 -3.64 30.74
C LYS A 204 13.79 -2.70 30.25
N TYR A 205 12.53 -3.13 30.31
CA TYR A 205 11.35 -2.36 29.90
C TYR A 205 10.79 -1.42 31.01
N ARG A 206 11.32 -1.46 32.25
CA ARG A 206 10.87 -0.56 33.33
C ARG A 206 11.25 0.90 33.13
N ILE A 207 12.26 1.16 32.30
CA ILE A 207 12.72 2.50 31.96
C ILE A 207 12.41 2.74 30.48
N PRO A 208 11.54 3.71 30.14
CA PRO A 208 11.27 4.05 28.76
C PRO A 208 12.54 4.48 28.04
N LYS A 209 12.88 3.76 26.98
CA LYS A 209 14.02 4.07 26.12
C LYS A 209 13.63 4.80 24.82
N VAL A 210 12.35 4.80 24.46
CA VAL A 210 11.83 5.49 23.27
C VAL A 210 11.16 6.80 23.70
N GLN A 211 11.51 7.92 23.06
CA GLN A 211 10.98 9.25 23.38
C GLN A 211 10.49 9.95 22.12
N PHE A 212 9.24 10.42 22.12
CA PHE A 212 8.71 11.19 21.01
C PHE A 212 9.19 12.64 21.04
N ILE A 213 9.48 13.19 19.86
CA ILE A 213 9.82 14.59 19.64
C ILE A 213 8.94 15.13 18.50
N GLY A 214 7.95 15.92 18.86
CA GLY A 214 7.12 16.62 17.89
C GLY A 214 7.87 17.74 17.17
N HIS A 215 8.42 17.49 15.98
CA HIS A 215 9.27 18.44 15.28
C HIS A 215 9.24 18.32 13.76
N ASP A 216 9.36 19.47 13.10
CA ASP A 216 9.52 19.57 11.65
C ASP A 216 11.02 19.52 11.28
N ILE A 217 11.46 18.40 10.71
CA ILE A 217 12.87 18.15 10.39
C ILE A 217 13.47 19.11 9.36
N ARG A 218 12.64 19.87 8.64
CA ARG A 218 13.11 20.98 7.77
C ARG A 218 13.68 22.14 8.58
N LYS A 219 13.44 22.18 9.89
CA LYS A 219 13.97 23.17 10.83
C LYS A 219 15.06 22.55 11.73
N PRO A 220 15.99 23.37 12.28
CA PRO A 220 16.95 22.90 13.27
C PRO A 220 16.27 22.12 14.38
N ILE A 221 16.75 20.91 14.63
CA ILE A 221 16.14 19.96 15.58
C ILE A 221 16.48 20.44 17.01
N PRO A 222 15.52 20.49 17.95
CA PRO A 222 15.73 21.01 19.31
C PRO A 222 16.46 20.00 20.20
N ILE A 223 17.56 19.46 19.68
CA ILE A 223 18.48 18.54 20.35
C ILE A 223 19.84 19.23 20.36
N LEU A 224 20.66 19.00 21.39
CA LEU A 224 22.02 19.51 21.40
C LEU A 224 22.75 19.09 20.13
N ASN A 225 23.37 20.05 19.45
CA ASN A 225 24.27 19.73 18.34
C ASN A 225 25.30 18.71 18.83
N THR A 226 25.65 17.76 17.97
CA THR A 226 26.65 16.73 18.27
C THR A 226 26.30 15.85 19.48
N SER A 227 25.04 15.41 19.58
CA SER A 227 24.62 14.48 20.65
C SER A 227 24.02 13.18 20.13
N ILE A 228 23.87 12.98 18.81
CA ILE A 228 23.28 11.78 18.23
C ILE A 228 24.38 10.88 17.66
N ASP A 229 24.43 9.63 18.11
CA ASP A 229 25.39 8.62 17.62
C ASP A 229 24.97 8.06 16.26
N ILE A 230 23.68 7.74 16.11
CA ILE A 230 23.11 7.24 14.85
C ILE A 230 21.76 7.90 14.59
N ALA A 231 21.60 8.51 13.43
CA ALA A 231 20.32 8.96 12.91
C ALA A 231 19.86 8.00 11.81
N PHE A 232 18.57 7.66 11.77
CA PHE A 232 18.02 6.82 10.72
C PHE A 232 16.64 7.27 10.25
N CYS A 233 16.28 6.88 9.04
CA CYS A 233 14.98 7.18 8.45
C CYS A 233 14.58 6.18 7.39
N ILE A 234 13.29 5.87 7.43
CA ILE A 234 12.68 4.88 6.57
C ILE A 234 11.61 5.54 5.71
N SER A 235 11.98 5.91 4.47
CA SER A 235 11.08 6.43 3.44
C SER A 235 10.22 7.62 3.86
N VAL A 236 10.90 8.68 4.27
CA VAL A 236 10.29 9.98 4.57
C VAL A 236 10.86 11.07 3.65
N MET A 237 12.15 11.00 3.33
CA MET A 237 12.88 12.08 2.64
C MET A 237 12.34 12.40 1.25
N GLU A 238 11.78 11.42 0.55
CA GLU A 238 11.10 11.54 -0.74
C GLU A 238 9.77 12.32 -0.65
N HIS A 239 9.18 12.40 0.54
CA HIS A 239 7.95 13.14 0.80
C HIS A 239 8.20 14.56 1.34
N VAL A 240 9.44 14.90 1.67
CA VAL A 240 9.80 16.21 2.24
C VAL A 240 10.18 17.19 1.12
N ASP A 241 9.41 18.26 0.98
CA ASP A 241 9.60 19.28 -0.06
C ASP A 241 11.02 19.88 -0.07
N ASP A 242 11.60 20.16 1.11
CA ASP A 242 13.00 20.56 1.27
C ASP A 242 13.82 19.47 1.97
N SER A 243 14.00 18.34 1.29
CA SER A 243 14.76 17.20 1.78
C SER A 243 16.25 17.51 1.97
N LEU A 244 16.78 18.56 1.32
CA LEU A 244 18.18 18.99 1.48
C LEU A 244 18.38 19.71 2.81
N ALA A 245 17.47 20.63 3.18
CA ALA A 245 17.50 21.25 4.49
C ALA A 245 17.30 20.22 5.60
N ALA A 246 16.36 19.28 5.42
CA ALA A 246 16.18 18.17 6.36
C ALA A 246 17.49 17.38 6.55
N ALA A 247 18.13 16.95 5.46
CA ALA A 247 19.39 16.20 5.52
C ALA A 247 20.49 16.96 6.27
N ARG A 248 20.63 18.27 6.06
CA ARG A 248 21.58 19.11 6.78
C ARG A 248 21.25 19.21 8.27
N ASN A 249 19.99 19.44 8.62
CA ASN A 249 19.57 19.57 10.02
C ASN A 249 19.83 18.27 10.79
N ILE A 250 19.53 17.11 10.18
CA ILE A 250 19.81 15.80 10.76
C ILE A 250 21.32 15.58 10.91
N TYR A 251 22.10 15.87 9.85
CA TYR A 251 23.55 15.76 9.92
C TYR A 251 24.16 16.63 11.04
N ASN A 252 23.57 17.80 11.32
CA ASN A 252 24.07 18.69 12.37
C ASN A 252 23.89 18.11 13.79
N THR A 253 22.91 17.25 14.04
CA THR A 253 22.72 16.62 15.35
C THR A 253 23.74 15.51 15.62
N LEU A 254 24.30 14.90 14.58
CA LEU A 254 25.25 13.79 14.72
C LEU A 254 26.53 14.18 15.47
N VAL A 255 27.06 13.28 16.29
CA VAL A 255 28.42 13.38 16.84
C VAL A 255 29.46 13.22 15.72
N PRO A 256 30.68 13.75 15.89
CA PRO A 256 31.81 13.36 15.06
C PRO A 256 31.97 11.82 15.03
N GLY A 257 32.06 11.22 13.83
CA GLY A 257 32.08 9.77 13.66
C GLY A 257 30.72 9.06 13.76
N GLY A 258 29.63 9.80 14.00
CA GLY A 258 28.26 9.27 14.02
C GLY A 258 27.74 8.91 12.63
N TYR A 259 26.70 8.07 12.58
CA TYR A 259 26.17 7.51 11.34
C TYR A 259 24.78 8.06 10.98
N LEU A 260 24.54 8.28 9.69
CA LEU A 260 23.22 8.53 9.11
C LEU A 260 22.84 7.37 8.20
N ILE A 261 21.72 6.71 8.49
CA ILE A 261 21.16 5.59 7.73
C ILE A 261 19.85 6.03 7.08
N ILE A 262 19.76 6.04 5.75
CA ILE A 262 18.55 6.50 5.06
C ILE A 262 18.09 5.44 4.08
N THR A 263 16.79 5.17 4.08
CA THR A 263 16.07 4.57 2.97
C THR A 263 15.03 5.56 2.41
N PHE A 264 14.83 5.56 1.09
CA PHE A 264 13.81 6.37 0.43
C PHE A 264 13.45 5.78 -0.93
N ASP A 265 12.22 6.04 -1.37
CA ASP A 265 11.69 5.58 -2.65
C ASP A 265 12.03 6.52 -3.81
N ILE A 266 12.25 5.95 -5.00
CA ILE A 266 12.40 6.70 -6.27
C ILE A 266 11.38 6.20 -7.28
N ASP A 267 10.58 7.09 -7.85
CA ASP A 267 9.70 6.78 -8.99
C ASP A 267 10.41 7.04 -10.32
N ARG A 268 10.81 5.96 -11.00
CA ARG A 268 11.50 6.03 -12.30
C ARG A 268 10.72 6.74 -13.41
N ASN A 269 9.38 6.78 -13.35
CA ASN A 269 8.59 7.42 -14.40
C ASN A 269 8.30 8.90 -14.12
N SER A 270 8.72 9.41 -12.95
CA SER A 270 8.41 10.77 -12.51
C SER A 270 6.89 11.08 -12.51
N ALA A 271 6.06 10.05 -12.35
CA ALA A 271 4.61 10.16 -12.24
C ALA A 271 4.20 10.77 -10.89
N ILE A 272 5.01 10.53 -9.85
CA ILE A 272 4.93 11.18 -8.55
C ILE A 272 5.96 12.32 -8.53
N VAL A 273 5.47 13.57 -8.55
CA VAL A 273 6.29 14.80 -8.61
C VAL A 273 7.40 14.82 -7.54
N ASN A 274 7.10 14.29 -6.35
CA ASN A 274 8.02 14.30 -5.22
C ASN A 274 9.06 13.17 -5.23
N HIS A 275 8.84 12.10 -6.00
CA HIS A 275 9.70 10.91 -6.04
C HIS A 275 10.59 10.84 -7.29
N ASN A 276 10.67 11.92 -8.07
CA ASN A 276 11.44 11.96 -9.32
C ASN A 276 12.96 11.75 -9.08
N PRO A 277 13.67 10.99 -9.94
CA PRO A 277 15.11 10.76 -9.90
C PRO A 277 15.97 12.02 -9.73
N SER A 278 15.52 13.17 -10.21
CA SER A 278 16.24 14.44 -10.07
C SER A 278 16.34 14.91 -8.61
N ARG A 279 15.26 14.75 -7.83
CA ARG A 279 15.25 15.09 -6.39
C ARG A 279 16.10 14.12 -5.60
N ALA A 280 15.98 12.83 -5.89
CA ALA A 280 16.84 11.80 -5.31
C ALA A 280 18.33 12.07 -5.59
N ASN A 281 18.69 12.42 -6.83
CA ASN A 281 20.06 12.79 -7.19
C ASN A 281 20.54 14.04 -6.45
N ALA A 282 19.69 15.05 -6.26
CA ALA A 282 20.02 16.24 -5.48
C ALA A 282 20.28 15.88 -4.01
N LEU A 283 19.42 15.03 -3.42
CA LEU A 283 19.61 14.52 -2.06
C LEU A 283 20.90 13.72 -1.94
N LEU A 284 21.16 12.76 -2.85
CA LEU A 284 22.40 11.99 -2.90
C LEU A 284 23.64 12.88 -3.00
N LYS A 285 23.59 13.92 -3.82
CA LYS A 285 24.68 14.89 -3.97
C LYS A 285 24.91 15.68 -2.68
N GLU A 286 23.84 16.08 -2.01
CA GLU A 286 23.95 16.80 -0.73
C GLU A 286 24.49 15.89 0.38
N LEU A 287 23.98 14.67 0.48
CA LEU A 287 24.49 13.64 1.41
C LEU A 287 25.98 13.36 1.17
N ARG A 288 26.42 13.31 -0.10
CA ARG A 288 27.84 13.24 -0.50
C ARG A 288 28.66 14.46 -0.11
N ARG A 289 28.05 15.63 -0.17
CA ARG A 289 28.72 16.89 0.18
C ARG A 289 28.94 17.00 1.68
N ILE A 290 28.03 16.48 2.51
CA ILE A 290 28.09 16.61 3.97
C ILE A 290 28.77 15.41 4.66
N GLY A 291 28.69 14.19 4.13
CA GLY A 291 29.31 13.00 4.72
C GLY A 291 30.75 12.73 4.24
N ARG A 292 31.55 11.98 5.04
CA ARG A 292 32.94 11.60 4.73
C ARG A 292 33.05 10.29 3.95
N GLU A 293 32.35 9.25 4.41
CA GLU A 293 32.31 7.92 3.77
C GLU A 293 30.88 7.53 3.46
N ILE A 294 30.66 7.03 2.24
CA ILE A 294 29.38 6.52 1.81
C ILE A 294 29.57 5.07 1.41
N HIS A 295 28.98 4.16 2.18
CA HIS A 295 28.88 2.78 1.75
C HIS A 295 27.74 2.70 0.73
N PHE A 296 28.11 2.76 -0.54
CA PHE A 296 27.21 2.80 -1.68
C PHE A 296 27.79 1.98 -2.83
N ASP A 297 27.01 1.08 -3.41
CA ASP A 297 27.39 0.43 -4.66
C ASP A 297 27.08 1.36 -5.85
N ASN A 298 28.13 1.89 -6.47
CA ASN A 298 28.04 2.75 -7.67
C ASN A 298 27.67 1.99 -8.95
N SER A 299 27.68 0.65 -8.96
CA SER A 299 27.39 -0.15 -10.16
C SER A 299 25.99 0.14 -10.72
N VAL A 300 25.01 0.38 -9.84
CA VAL A 300 23.59 0.62 -10.19
C VAL A 300 23.36 1.98 -10.87
N LEU A 301 24.25 2.96 -10.69
CA LEU A 301 24.23 4.21 -11.45
C LEU A 301 25.07 4.14 -12.74
N ARG A 302 25.98 3.16 -12.86
CA ARG A 302 26.95 3.07 -13.98
C ARG A 302 26.55 2.11 -15.10
N THR A 303 25.70 1.11 -14.85
CA THR A 303 25.13 0.26 -15.91
C THR A 303 23.74 0.77 -16.31
N TYR A 304 23.70 1.90 -17.00
CA TYR A 304 22.54 2.35 -17.77
C TYR A 304 22.88 2.25 -19.25
N ASN A 305 22.82 1.03 -19.81
CA ASN A 305 22.83 0.79 -21.25
C ASN A 305 21.61 -0.08 -21.60
N ASP A 306 20.83 0.38 -22.58
CA ASP A 306 19.56 -0.19 -23.02
C ASP A 306 19.65 -1.68 -23.45
N GLU A 307 20.82 -2.15 -23.86
CA GLU A 307 21.03 -3.52 -24.35
C GLU A 307 20.88 -4.60 -23.26
N MET A 308 21.29 -4.32 -22.01
CA MET A 308 21.09 -5.28 -20.91
C MET A 308 19.62 -5.37 -20.49
N PHE A 309 18.87 -4.27 -20.63
CA PHE A 309 17.43 -4.23 -20.41
C PHE A 309 16.68 -5.00 -21.50
N GLN A 310 17.13 -4.91 -22.76
CA GLN A 310 16.58 -5.71 -23.86
C GLN A 310 16.93 -7.21 -23.75
N ASP A 311 18.15 -7.57 -23.31
CA ASP A 311 18.50 -8.98 -23.05
C ASP A 311 17.72 -9.56 -21.85
N MET A 312 17.42 -8.74 -20.83
CA MET A 312 16.50 -9.12 -19.75
C MET A 312 15.05 -9.19 -20.20
N ILE A 313 14.57 -8.32 -21.08
CA ILE A 313 13.22 -8.39 -21.67
C ILE A 313 13.13 -9.66 -22.54
N GLN A 314 14.17 -10.00 -23.30
CA GLN A 314 14.22 -11.16 -24.19
C GLN A 314 14.35 -12.48 -23.41
N LYS A 315 15.20 -12.55 -22.37
CA LYS A 315 15.26 -13.71 -21.46
C LYS A 315 14.04 -13.81 -20.55
N LYS A 316 13.39 -12.70 -20.21
CA LYS A 316 12.07 -12.69 -19.54
C LYS A 316 11.02 -13.25 -20.49
N ASN A 317 11.01 -12.84 -21.77
CA ASN A 317 10.19 -13.39 -22.87
C ASN A 317 10.34 -14.92 -22.99
N ASP A 318 11.55 -15.45 -22.82
CA ASP A 318 11.81 -16.90 -22.82
C ASP A 318 11.51 -17.60 -21.46
N LEU A 319 11.44 -16.84 -20.36
CA LEU A 319 10.96 -17.28 -19.03
C LEU A 319 9.43 -17.15 -18.84
N TYR A 320 8.69 -16.63 -19.82
CA TYR A 320 7.21 -16.61 -19.78
C TYR A 320 6.55 -17.96 -20.07
N THR A 321 7.32 -19.00 -20.36
CA THR A 321 6.90 -20.37 -20.07
C THR A 321 7.31 -20.72 -18.66
N LEU A 322 6.42 -20.44 -17.69
CA LEU A 322 6.06 -21.34 -16.57
C LEU A 322 5.04 -20.61 -15.69
N TYR A 323 3.78 -20.94 -15.96
CA TYR A 323 2.66 -20.76 -15.06
C TYR A 323 2.94 -21.45 -13.71
N ASP A 324 2.40 -20.90 -12.62
CA ASP A 324 2.09 -21.68 -11.40
C ASP A 324 1.26 -22.92 -11.81
N ASP A 325 1.36 -24.02 -11.06
CA ASP A 325 0.57 -25.26 -11.23
C ASP A 325 -0.96 -25.05 -11.46
N ASN A 326 -1.47 -23.82 -11.29
CA ASN A 326 -2.85 -23.40 -11.51
C ASN A 326 -3.09 -22.24 -12.52
N ASN A 327 -2.14 -21.87 -13.39
CA ASN A 327 -2.40 -20.97 -14.55
C ASN A 327 -2.83 -19.50 -14.29
N PHE A 328 -2.38 -18.85 -13.20
CA PHE A 328 -2.60 -17.40 -12.95
C PHE A 328 -1.37 -16.53 -13.30
N PRO A 329 -1.56 -15.30 -13.83
CA PRO A 329 -0.47 -14.32 -13.93
C PRO A 329 -0.18 -13.69 -12.57
N ARG A 330 1.08 -13.67 -12.13
CA ARG A 330 1.52 -12.81 -11.02
C ARG A 330 1.89 -11.43 -11.58
N ILE A 331 1.06 -10.43 -11.32
CA ILE A 331 1.40 -9.00 -11.50
C ILE A 331 1.35 -8.31 -10.14
N SER A 332 2.37 -7.48 -9.86
CA SER A 332 2.58 -6.76 -8.61
C SER A 332 1.62 -5.58 -8.45
N TRP A 333 0.86 -5.59 -7.36
CA TRP A 333 0.08 -4.46 -6.84
C TRP A 333 0.69 -4.07 -5.51
N ASN A 334 1.67 -3.17 -5.57
CA ASN A 334 2.43 -2.70 -4.41
C ASN A 334 1.76 -1.50 -3.76
N SER A 335 0.50 -1.68 -3.37
CA SER A 335 -0.31 -0.84 -2.49
C SER A 335 -1.72 -1.44 -2.55
N ILE A 336 -2.48 -1.40 -1.45
CA ILE A 336 -3.85 -1.95 -1.30
C ILE A 336 -3.88 -3.35 -0.66
N THR A 337 -3.55 -3.39 0.63
CA THR A 337 -4.22 -4.23 1.64
C THR A 337 -4.15 -3.45 2.96
N LYS A 338 -4.90 -2.34 3.11
CA LYS A 338 -5.36 -1.95 4.44
C LYS A 338 -6.51 -2.89 4.78
N VAL A 339 -6.28 -3.76 5.76
CA VAL A 339 -7.40 -4.24 6.59
C VAL A 339 -7.88 -3.00 7.34
N LEU A 340 -8.95 -2.38 6.83
CA LEU A 340 -9.75 -1.43 7.59
C LEU A 340 -10.11 -2.11 8.93
N PRO A 341 -10.14 -1.37 10.05
CA PRO A 341 -10.66 -1.92 11.30
C PRO A 341 -12.06 -2.46 10.99
N ASP A 342 -12.37 -3.67 11.48
CA ASP A 342 -13.65 -4.37 11.33
C ASP A 342 -14.77 -3.42 10.90
N VAL A 343 -15.19 -3.45 9.64
CA VAL A 343 -16.37 -2.68 9.21
C VAL A 343 -17.59 -3.52 9.60
N PRO A 344 -18.31 -3.25 10.70
CA PRO A 344 -19.53 -3.95 11.03
C PRO A 344 -20.71 -3.23 10.33
N ASN A 345 -20.50 -2.78 9.09
CA ASN A 345 -21.45 -1.95 8.33
C ASN A 345 -21.78 -2.54 6.95
N SER A 346 -21.74 -3.85 6.76
CA SER A 346 -22.57 -4.43 5.69
C SER A 346 -24.02 -4.15 6.05
N PHE A 347 -24.79 -3.56 5.13
CA PHE A 347 -26.23 -3.44 5.33
C PHE A 347 -26.81 -4.84 5.58
N THR A 348 -27.65 -4.96 6.59
CA THR A 348 -28.50 -6.13 6.85
C THR A 348 -29.95 -5.68 6.75
N CYS A 349 -30.91 -6.62 6.78
CA CYS A 349 -32.33 -6.26 6.87
C CYS A 349 -32.72 -5.53 8.16
N GLN A 350 -31.81 -5.41 9.13
CA GLN A 350 -32.03 -4.65 10.37
C GLN A 350 -31.31 -3.30 10.36
N THR A 351 -30.35 -3.07 9.45
CA THR A 351 -29.54 -1.84 9.43
C THR A 351 -30.38 -0.57 9.27
N TRP A 352 -31.47 -0.63 8.50
CA TRP A 352 -32.36 0.51 8.26
C TRP A 352 -32.92 1.13 9.55
N THR A 353 -33.12 0.34 10.62
CA THR A 353 -33.63 0.83 11.92
C THR A 353 -32.70 1.84 12.59
N LYS A 354 -31.42 1.85 12.19
CA LYS A 354 -30.39 2.76 12.70
C LYS A 354 -30.14 3.96 11.76
N LEU A 355 -30.75 3.97 10.59
CA LEU A 355 -30.53 4.98 9.54
C LEU A 355 -31.68 5.99 9.56
N SER A 356 -31.44 7.15 10.16
CA SER A 356 -32.47 8.20 10.33
C SER A 356 -33.04 8.76 9.02
N TYR A 357 -32.38 8.52 7.89
CA TYR A 357 -32.82 8.95 6.57
C TYR A 357 -33.77 7.95 5.88
N ILE A 358 -33.94 6.74 6.41
CA ILE A 358 -34.83 5.75 5.81
C ILE A 358 -36.28 6.10 6.13
N ASN A 359 -37.06 6.36 5.08
CA ASN A 359 -38.50 6.42 5.17
C ASN A 359 -39.07 4.99 5.21
N ASN A 360 -39.75 4.66 6.31
CA ASN A 360 -40.28 3.32 6.54
C ASN A 360 -41.35 2.91 5.52
N GLN A 361 -42.21 3.86 5.11
CA GLN A 361 -43.24 3.59 4.11
C GLN A 361 -42.61 3.30 2.74
N THR A 362 -41.68 4.13 2.29
CA THR A 362 -40.96 3.92 1.02
C THR A 362 -40.17 2.61 1.03
N TYR A 363 -39.54 2.28 2.16
CA TYR A 363 -38.81 1.02 2.33
C TYR A 363 -39.71 -0.20 2.16
N HIS A 364 -40.86 -0.22 2.83
CA HIS A 364 -41.83 -1.32 2.69
C HIS A 364 -42.50 -1.38 1.31
N GLN A 365 -42.71 -0.23 0.66
CA GLN A 365 -43.18 -0.19 -0.72
C GLN A 365 -42.17 -0.83 -1.68
N CYS A 366 -40.88 -0.49 -1.54
CA CYS A 366 -39.81 -1.13 -2.31
C CYS A 366 -39.73 -2.64 -2.05
N LEU A 367 -39.82 -3.08 -0.78
CA LEU A 367 -39.79 -4.51 -0.45
C LEU A 367 -40.89 -5.30 -1.18
N ASN A 368 -42.10 -4.75 -1.20
CA ASN A 368 -43.29 -5.36 -1.80
C ASN A 368 -43.38 -5.19 -3.33
N SER A 369 -42.44 -4.48 -3.95
CA SER A 369 -42.46 -4.23 -5.40
C SER A 369 -41.88 -5.40 -6.20
N ASP A 370 -42.46 -5.70 -7.36
CA ASP A 370 -42.01 -6.78 -8.25
C ASP A 370 -40.84 -6.35 -9.16
N MET A 371 -40.05 -7.33 -9.61
CA MET A 371 -38.99 -7.10 -10.60
C MET A 371 -39.56 -6.56 -11.92
N ASN A 372 -38.97 -5.49 -12.44
CA ASN A 372 -39.41 -4.88 -13.68
C ASN A 372 -38.69 -5.46 -14.91
N ASN A 373 -39.14 -6.63 -15.37
CA ASN A 373 -38.55 -7.35 -16.51
C ASN A 373 -38.66 -6.63 -17.87
N LYS A 374 -39.36 -5.48 -17.95
CA LYS A 374 -39.39 -4.65 -19.17
C LYS A 374 -38.01 -4.11 -19.54
N PHE A 375 -37.03 -4.16 -18.64
CA PHE A 375 -35.64 -3.83 -18.95
C PHE A 375 -35.12 -4.59 -20.18
N TRP A 376 -35.42 -5.89 -20.28
CA TRP A 376 -34.94 -6.73 -21.38
C TRP A 376 -35.63 -6.43 -22.72
N GLN A 377 -36.72 -5.68 -22.69
CA GLN A 377 -37.40 -5.16 -23.89
C GLN A 377 -36.85 -3.78 -24.28
N SER A 378 -36.13 -3.11 -23.37
CA SER A 378 -35.50 -1.81 -23.62
C SER A 378 -34.15 -2.01 -24.31
N THR A 379 -33.97 -1.40 -25.49
CA THR A 379 -32.73 -1.59 -26.24
C THR A 379 -31.65 -0.62 -25.74
N GLY A 380 -30.67 -1.15 -24.99
CA GLY A 380 -29.44 -0.43 -24.65
C GLY A 380 -29.61 0.81 -23.78
N ILE A 381 -30.67 0.88 -22.96
CA ILE A 381 -30.95 2.06 -22.12
C ILE A 381 -29.80 2.35 -21.15
N ARG A 382 -29.17 1.31 -20.59
CA ARG A 382 -28.00 1.38 -19.71
C ARG A 382 -26.77 2.03 -20.34
N HIS A 383 -26.74 2.14 -21.67
CA HIS A 383 -25.66 2.85 -22.36
C HIS A 383 -26.13 4.20 -22.88
N THR A 384 -27.28 4.23 -23.54
CA THR A 384 -27.71 5.35 -24.41
C THR A 384 -28.26 6.57 -23.66
N VAL A 385 -28.74 6.38 -22.42
CA VAL A 385 -29.38 7.45 -21.63
C VAL A 385 -28.41 8.56 -21.18
N TYR A 386 -27.10 8.32 -21.32
CA TYR A 386 -26.02 9.20 -20.87
C TYR A 386 -25.38 10.03 -22.00
N LYS A 387 -26.01 10.09 -23.18
CA LYS A 387 -25.40 10.68 -24.39
C LYS A 387 -25.01 12.15 -24.28
N SER A 388 -25.69 12.92 -23.43
CA SER A 388 -25.35 14.32 -23.15
C SER A 388 -24.42 14.51 -21.95
N LEU A 389 -23.99 13.43 -21.31
CA LEU A 389 -23.22 13.46 -20.06
C LEU A 389 -21.83 12.88 -20.26
N LEU A 390 -21.72 11.75 -20.95
CA LEU A 390 -20.44 11.08 -21.23
C LEU A 390 -19.85 11.53 -22.57
N ASN A 391 -18.53 11.58 -22.65
CA ASN A 391 -17.77 11.92 -23.85
C ASN A 391 -16.37 11.30 -23.80
N ALA A 392 -15.53 11.63 -24.78
CA ALA A 392 -14.21 11.01 -24.97
C ALA A 392 -13.18 11.32 -23.88
N SER A 393 -13.48 12.27 -22.98
CA SER A 393 -12.68 12.58 -21.80
C SER A 393 -13.21 11.96 -20.50
N SER A 394 -14.37 11.30 -20.55
CA SER A 394 -14.99 10.70 -19.38
C SER A 394 -14.22 9.48 -18.88
N LEU A 395 -14.22 9.27 -17.56
CA LEU A 395 -13.67 8.09 -16.89
C LEU A 395 -14.79 7.19 -16.36
N ILE A 396 -14.85 5.97 -16.86
CA ILE A 396 -15.79 4.94 -16.44
C ILE A 396 -15.05 3.84 -15.66
N ILE A 397 -15.55 3.49 -14.48
CA ILE A 397 -15.17 2.28 -13.77
C ILE A 397 -16.23 1.21 -14.04
N GLU A 398 -15.82 0.07 -14.59
CA GLU A 398 -16.68 -1.07 -14.86
C GLU A 398 -16.34 -2.22 -13.91
N VAL A 399 -17.34 -2.75 -13.20
CA VAL A 399 -17.19 -3.87 -12.27
C VAL A 399 -17.96 -5.07 -12.84
N GLY A 400 -17.24 -6.12 -13.26
CA GLY A 400 -17.79 -7.27 -13.95
C GLY A 400 -17.73 -7.14 -15.48
N GLY A 401 -16.51 -7.04 -16.02
CA GLY A 401 -16.30 -6.82 -17.46
C GLY A 401 -16.77 -7.97 -18.37
N ASN A 402 -16.79 -9.21 -17.88
CA ASN A 402 -17.27 -10.41 -18.58
C ASN A 402 -16.69 -10.53 -20.02
N ARG A 403 -17.53 -10.49 -21.05
CA ARG A 403 -17.12 -10.56 -22.48
C ARG A 403 -16.86 -9.19 -23.11
N GLY A 404 -17.04 -8.11 -22.34
CA GLY A 404 -16.74 -6.74 -22.76
C GLY A 404 -17.83 -6.14 -23.64
N GLU A 405 -19.07 -6.63 -23.51
CA GLU A 405 -20.23 -6.11 -24.25
C GLU A 405 -20.55 -4.66 -23.84
N ASP A 406 -20.49 -4.37 -22.54
CA ASP A 406 -20.70 -3.02 -22.02
C ASP A 406 -19.54 -2.09 -22.39
N THR A 407 -18.30 -2.53 -22.18
CA THR A 407 -17.09 -1.84 -22.65
C THR A 407 -17.16 -1.48 -24.15
N ASP A 408 -17.45 -2.43 -25.04
CA ASP A 408 -17.59 -2.17 -26.49
C ASP A 408 -18.61 -1.06 -26.76
N ARG A 409 -19.76 -1.14 -26.06
CA ARG A 409 -20.86 -0.21 -26.28
C ARG A 409 -20.53 1.19 -25.77
N PHE A 410 -19.83 1.30 -24.64
CA PHE A 410 -19.33 2.59 -24.15
C PHE A 410 -18.29 3.20 -25.08
N ILE A 411 -17.33 2.41 -25.58
CA ILE A 411 -16.34 2.86 -26.59
C ILE A 411 -17.07 3.40 -27.82
N GLN A 412 -18.03 2.63 -28.36
CA GLN A 412 -18.75 3.01 -29.57
C GLN A 412 -19.53 4.33 -29.40
N LEU A 413 -20.13 4.56 -28.23
CA LEU A 413 -20.98 5.72 -27.99
C LEU A 413 -20.20 6.97 -27.57
N TYR A 414 -19.12 6.79 -26.80
CA TYR A 414 -18.49 7.89 -26.06
C TYR A 414 -16.97 7.98 -26.24
N ASP A 415 -16.30 6.92 -26.69
CA ASP A 415 -14.83 6.78 -26.69
C ASP A 415 -14.15 7.19 -25.35
N PRO A 416 -14.64 6.72 -24.19
CA PRO A 416 -14.17 7.19 -22.89
C PRO A 416 -12.91 6.44 -22.43
N PHE A 417 -12.32 6.88 -21.32
CA PHE A 417 -11.41 6.06 -20.53
C PHE A 417 -12.21 5.05 -19.71
N ILE A 418 -11.81 3.76 -19.73
CA ILE A 418 -12.49 2.69 -19.01
C ILE A 418 -11.48 1.89 -18.19
N ILE A 419 -11.76 1.74 -16.90
CA ILE A 419 -11.05 0.82 -15.99
C ILE A 419 -12.02 -0.31 -15.65
N SER A 420 -11.80 -1.49 -16.21
CA SER A 420 -12.68 -2.67 -16.06
C SER A 420 -12.06 -3.73 -15.16
N TYR A 421 -12.86 -4.27 -14.25
CA TYR A 421 -12.49 -5.29 -13.28
C TYR A 421 -13.20 -6.61 -13.59
N GLU A 422 -12.41 -7.64 -13.94
CA GLU A 422 -12.90 -8.99 -14.28
C GLU A 422 -12.05 -10.06 -13.58
N PRO A 423 -12.55 -10.72 -12.52
CA PRO A 423 -11.78 -11.69 -11.74
C PRO A 423 -11.52 -13.03 -12.44
N LEU A 424 -12.35 -13.44 -13.41
CA LEU A 424 -12.18 -14.74 -14.06
C LEU A 424 -11.07 -14.66 -15.11
N ILE A 425 -10.00 -15.41 -14.89
CA ILE A 425 -8.82 -15.39 -15.77
C ILE A 425 -9.14 -15.63 -17.24
N PRO A 426 -10.02 -16.59 -17.62
CA PRO A 426 -10.37 -16.77 -19.03
C PRO A 426 -11.04 -15.52 -19.64
N MET A 427 -11.91 -14.84 -18.89
CA MET A 427 -12.58 -13.62 -19.34
C MET A 427 -11.61 -12.44 -19.40
N TRP A 428 -10.82 -12.22 -18.35
CA TRP A 428 -9.77 -11.21 -18.32
C TRP A 428 -8.77 -11.35 -19.47
N LYS A 429 -8.30 -12.57 -19.78
CA LYS A 429 -7.41 -12.84 -20.93
C LYS A 429 -8.06 -12.43 -22.24
N SER A 430 -9.33 -12.83 -22.44
CA SER A 430 -10.11 -12.49 -23.64
C SER A 430 -10.28 -10.97 -23.79
N LEU A 431 -10.68 -10.28 -22.72
CA LEU A 431 -10.84 -8.82 -22.68
C LEU A 431 -9.52 -8.09 -22.96
N SER A 432 -8.44 -8.50 -22.29
CA SER A 432 -7.12 -7.88 -22.43
C SER A 432 -6.62 -7.98 -23.87
N GLU A 433 -6.76 -9.15 -24.50
CA GLU A 433 -6.38 -9.35 -25.90
C GLU A 433 -7.26 -8.53 -26.85
N LYS A 434 -8.58 -8.49 -26.60
CA LYS A 434 -9.55 -7.73 -27.40
C LYS A 434 -9.24 -6.22 -27.40
N PHE A 435 -8.89 -5.66 -26.24
CA PHE A 435 -8.70 -4.21 -26.07
C PHE A 435 -7.25 -3.74 -26.04
N LYS A 436 -6.26 -4.63 -26.22
CA LYS A 436 -4.82 -4.29 -26.12
C LYS A 436 -4.32 -3.11 -26.94
N ARG A 437 -5.01 -2.77 -28.04
CA ARG A 437 -4.66 -1.68 -28.95
C ARG A 437 -5.35 -0.35 -28.60
N ASN A 438 -6.29 -0.35 -27.67
CA ASN A 438 -6.98 0.85 -27.23
C ASN A 438 -6.32 1.40 -25.94
N PRO A 439 -5.57 2.50 -26.01
CA PRO A 439 -4.84 3.03 -24.85
C PRO A 439 -5.75 3.63 -23.78
N LYS A 440 -7.05 3.78 -24.04
CA LYS A 440 -8.03 4.29 -23.08
C LYS A 440 -8.64 3.20 -22.20
N ILE A 441 -8.30 1.92 -22.42
CA ILE A 441 -8.94 0.78 -21.75
C ILE A 441 -7.92 0.04 -20.89
N GLU A 442 -8.21 -0.04 -19.59
CA GLU A 442 -7.44 -0.78 -18.60
C GLU A 442 -8.30 -1.97 -18.12
N ILE A 443 -7.81 -3.21 -18.25
CA ILE A 443 -8.53 -4.41 -17.79
C ILE A 443 -7.72 -5.08 -16.66
N HIS A 444 -8.34 -5.26 -15.50
CA HIS A 444 -7.71 -5.82 -14.30
C HIS A 444 -8.28 -7.20 -13.92
N PRO A 445 -7.43 -8.19 -13.58
CA PRO A 445 -7.84 -9.55 -13.24
C PRO A 445 -8.35 -9.68 -11.79
N TYR A 446 -9.14 -8.70 -11.32
CA TYR A 446 -9.66 -8.66 -9.95
C TYR A 446 -11.14 -8.40 -9.94
N GLY A 447 -11.82 -8.92 -8.92
CA GLY A 447 -13.14 -8.42 -8.55
C GLY A 447 -13.01 -7.32 -7.50
N LEU A 448 -14.10 -6.63 -7.21
CA LEU A 448 -14.15 -5.61 -6.17
C LEU A 448 -15.13 -6.05 -5.08
N GLY A 449 -14.79 -5.77 -3.83
CA GLY A 449 -15.62 -6.10 -2.67
C GLY A 449 -15.35 -5.16 -1.50
N ASN A 450 -15.99 -5.43 -0.37
CA ASN A 450 -15.84 -4.62 0.86
C ASN A 450 -14.46 -4.77 1.53
N LEU A 451 -13.74 -5.84 1.23
CA LEU A 451 -12.40 -6.12 1.75
C LEU A 451 -11.60 -6.94 0.75
N ALA A 452 -10.28 -6.73 0.75
CA ALA A 452 -9.36 -7.48 -0.09
C ALA A 452 -9.24 -8.93 0.41
N ARG A 453 -9.49 -9.91 -0.45
CA ARG A 453 -9.45 -11.34 -0.10
C ARG A 453 -9.27 -12.22 -1.33
N ASP A 454 -8.69 -13.39 -1.10
CA ASP A 454 -8.69 -14.49 -2.06
C ASP A 454 -9.85 -15.43 -1.75
N LEU A 455 -10.52 -15.93 -2.79
CA LEU A 455 -11.61 -16.90 -2.64
C LEU A 455 -11.67 -17.86 -3.83
N VAL A 456 -12.36 -18.97 -3.65
CA VAL A 456 -12.60 -19.97 -4.69
C VAL A 456 -14.03 -19.80 -5.19
N VAL A 457 -14.20 -19.69 -6.51
CA VAL A 457 -15.51 -19.71 -7.18
C VAL A 457 -15.63 -20.93 -8.08
N GLU A 458 -16.86 -21.37 -8.30
CA GLU A 458 -17.20 -22.35 -9.33
C GLU A 458 -17.85 -21.59 -10.51
N PRO A 459 -17.13 -21.38 -11.63
CA PRO A 459 -17.68 -20.74 -12.81
C PRO A 459 -18.77 -21.61 -13.44
N HIS A 460 -19.93 -21.02 -13.71
CA HIS A 460 -20.99 -21.72 -14.43
C HIS A 460 -20.72 -21.65 -15.95
N ALA A 461 -20.59 -22.81 -16.58
CA ALA A 461 -20.27 -22.94 -18.00
C ALA A 461 -21.51 -22.86 -18.93
N PHE A 462 -22.71 -22.61 -18.41
CA PHE A 462 -23.93 -22.58 -19.24
C PHE A 462 -24.24 -21.15 -19.70
N GLN A 463 -24.01 -20.92 -21.00
CA GLN A 463 -24.71 -19.97 -21.87
C GLN A 463 -25.13 -18.62 -21.24
N ASN A 464 -24.14 -17.80 -20.85
CA ASN A 464 -24.26 -16.37 -20.53
C ASN A 464 -24.50 -16.00 -19.06
N GLU A 465 -24.49 -16.93 -18.12
CA GLU A 465 -24.61 -16.59 -16.70
C GLU A 465 -23.25 -16.24 -16.10
N GLY A 466 -23.12 -15.07 -15.45
CA GLY A 466 -21.89 -14.69 -14.78
C GLY A 466 -21.63 -15.51 -13.52
N THR A 467 -20.41 -15.39 -13.00
CA THR A 467 -19.97 -16.14 -11.81
C THR A 467 -20.17 -15.30 -10.56
N SER A 468 -20.87 -15.86 -9.57
CA SER A 468 -21.17 -15.19 -8.30
C SER A 468 -20.30 -15.72 -7.17
N ILE A 469 -19.80 -14.81 -6.32
CA ILE A 469 -19.08 -15.14 -5.09
C ILE A 469 -19.99 -15.65 -3.96
N PHE A 470 -21.31 -15.55 -4.13
CA PHE A 470 -22.31 -15.96 -3.15
C PHE A 470 -22.88 -17.36 -3.41
N ARG A 471 -22.54 -17.96 -4.56
CA ARG A 471 -22.90 -19.35 -4.85
C ARG A 471 -21.91 -20.28 -4.14
N PRO A 472 -22.39 -21.28 -3.38
CA PRO A 472 -21.51 -22.24 -2.74
C PRO A 472 -20.79 -23.09 -3.79
N VAL A 473 -19.49 -23.30 -3.59
CA VAL A 473 -18.69 -24.22 -4.41
C VAL A 473 -19.14 -25.65 -4.13
N SER A 474 -19.64 -26.35 -5.15
CA SER A 474 -20.25 -27.68 -4.98
C SER A 474 -19.23 -28.74 -4.54
N ASN A 475 -17.99 -28.64 -5.02
CA ASN A 475 -16.88 -29.49 -4.65
C ASN A 475 -15.57 -28.70 -4.69
N MET A 476 -14.94 -28.45 -3.54
CA MET A 476 -13.68 -27.68 -3.43
C MET A 476 -12.51 -28.25 -4.24
N ASN A 477 -12.51 -29.55 -4.53
CA ASN A 477 -11.45 -30.22 -5.31
C ASN A 477 -11.78 -30.34 -6.81
N SER A 478 -12.87 -29.71 -7.27
CA SER A 478 -13.24 -29.71 -8.69
C SER A 478 -12.22 -28.92 -9.51
N SER A 479 -11.77 -29.50 -10.63
CA SER A 479 -10.93 -28.80 -11.61
C SER A 479 -11.62 -27.65 -12.32
N LYS A 480 -12.94 -27.51 -12.14
CA LYS A 480 -13.72 -26.37 -12.64
C LYS A 480 -13.55 -25.12 -11.77
N ASN A 481 -13.15 -25.29 -10.50
CA ASN A 481 -13.00 -24.19 -9.57
C ASN A 481 -11.89 -23.24 -10.01
N GLN A 482 -12.11 -21.95 -9.80
CA GLN A 482 -11.11 -20.91 -10.04
C GLN A 482 -10.88 -20.14 -8.74
N ARG A 483 -9.61 -19.88 -8.44
CA ARG A 483 -9.27 -18.88 -7.42
C ARG A 483 -9.45 -17.50 -8.02
N ILE A 484 -10.06 -16.59 -7.29
CA ILE A 484 -10.13 -15.19 -7.68
C ILE A 484 -9.64 -14.33 -6.54
N LYS A 485 -9.22 -13.12 -6.88
CA LYS A 485 -8.80 -12.11 -5.92
C LYS A 485 -9.74 -10.91 -6.00
N LEU A 486 -10.24 -10.51 -4.84
CA LEU A 486 -11.00 -9.27 -4.68
C LEU A 486 -10.11 -8.18 -4.09
N LEU A 487 -10.28 -6.96 -4.60
CA LEU A 487 -9.71 -5.75 -4.02
C LEU A 487 -10.75 -5.02 -3.18
N ASN A 488 -10.29 -4.24 -2.20
CA ASN A 488 -11.14 -3.35 -1.43
C ASN A 488 -11.58 -2.17 -2.31
N ILE A 489 -12.89 -2.06 -2.56
CA ILE A 489 -13.45 -0.99 -3.38
C ILE A 489 -13.11 0.41 -2.86
N ILE A 490 -13.08 0.63 -1.54
CA ILE A 490 -12.78 1.95 -0.96
C ILE A 490 -11.40 2.41 -1.36
N GLU A 491 -10.42 1.52 -1.29
CA GLU A 491 -9.04 1.80 -1.66
C GLU A 491 -8.90 2.04 -3.17
N VAL A 492 -9.57 1.23 -3.99
CA VAL A 492 -9.59 1.38 -5.45
C VAL A 492 -10.17 2.73 -5.87
N ILE A 493 -11.32 3.12 -5.30
CA ILE A 493 -11.97 4.38 -5.64
C ILE A 493 -11.15 5.58 -5.17
N GLU A 494 -10.56 5.53 -3.97
CA GLU A 494 -9.67 6.60 -3.49
C GLU A 494 -8.45 6.78 -4.39
N ASP A 495 -7.83 5.69 -4.83
CA ASP A 495 -6.70 5.75 -5.76
C ASP A 495 -7.11 6.36 -7.10
N VAL A 496 -8.14 5.82 -7.75
CA VAL A 496 -8.60 6.29 -9.06
C VAL A 496 -8.97 7.78 -9.01
N ARG A 497 -9.67 8.22 -7.96
CA ARG A 497 -10.02 9.65 -7.80
C ARG A 497 -8.79 10.53 -7.70
N LYS A 498 -7.78 10.13 -6.94
CA LYS A 498 -6.56 10.94 -6.72
C LYS A 498 -5.62 10.93 -7.92
N THR A 499 -5.55 9.82 -8.64
CA THR A 499 -4.51 9.61 -9.67
C THR A 499 -5.03 9.76 -11.10
N LYS A 500 -6.33 9.52 -11.35
CA LYS A 500 -6.91 9.50 -12.70
C LYS A 500 -7.93 10.61 -12.95
N THR A 501 -8.26 11.43 -11.95
CA THR A 501 -9.22 12.54 -12.11
C THR A 501 -8.59 13.88 -11.70
N LYS A 502 -9.06 14.99 -12.29
CA LYS A 502 -8.56 16.34 -11.95
C LYS A 502 -9.25 16.98 -10.75
N ASN A 503 -10.53 16.67 -10.55
CA ASN A 503 -11.40 17.27 -9.54
C ASN A 503 -11.86 16.25 -8.48
N GLY A 504 -11.31 15.05 -8.48
CA GLY A 504 -11.73 13.97 -7.58
C GLY A 504 -13.08 13.35 -7.94
N ILE A 505 -13.65 13.63 -9.11
CA ILE A 505 -14.94 13.08 -9.57
C ILE A 505 -14.72 12.08 -10.69
N ILE A 506 -15.31 10.90 -10.55
CA ILE A 506 -15.39 9.85 -11.56
C ILE A 506 -16.70 10.04 -12.34
N ASP A 507 -16.64 10.00 -13.67
CA ASP A 507 -17.82 10.26 -14.49
C ASP A 507 -18.88 9.18 -14.32
N MET A 508 -18.48 7.92 -14.21
CA MET A 508 -19.41 6.80 -14.07
C MET A 508 -18.78 5.62 -13.34
N ILE A 509 -19.57 4.99 -12.46
CA ILE A 509 -19.34 3.60 -12.05
C ILE A 509 -20.50 2.73 -12.57
N SER A 510 -20.16 1.62 -13.21
CA SER A 510 -21.08 0.63 -13.77
C SER A 510 -20.84 -0.72 -13.12
N ILE A 511 -21.81 -1.23 -12.36
CA ILE A 511 -21.67 -2.46 -11.58
C ILE A 511 -22.58 -3.54 -12.13
N ASN A 512 -21.99 -4.63 -12.63
CA ASN A 512 -22.71 -5.80 -13.12
C ASN A 512 -21.91 -7.07 -12.80
N CYS A 513 -21.97 -7.52 -11.54
CA CYS A 513 -21.01 -8.49 -11.01
C CYS A 513 -21.67 -9.62 -10.20
N GLU A 514 -22.88 -10.01 -10.57
CA GLU A 514 -23.54 -11.23 -10.08
C GLU A 514 -23.64 -11.29 -8.55
N GLY A 515 -24.02 -10.18 -7.92
CA GLY A 515 -24.29 -10.05 -6.50
C GLY A 515 -23.26 -9.19 -5.74
N CYS A 516 -22.09 -8.91 -6.30
CA CYS A 516 -21.07 -8.12 -5.60
C CYS A 516 -21.51 -6.67 -5.34
N GLU A 517 -22.54 -6.17 -6.03
CA GLU A 517 -23.18 -4.88 -5.77
C GLU A 517 -23.68 -4.77 -4.32
N PHE A 518 -24.06 -5.88 -3.69
CA PHE A 518 -24.51 -5.94 -2.30
C PHE A 518 -23.37 -5.91 -1.27
N GLU A 519 -22.11 -6.06 -1.70
CA GLU A 519 -20.94 -5.71 -0.89
C GLU A 519 -20.44 -4.30 -1.20
N ILE A 520 -20.44 -3.91 -2.48
CA ILE A 520 -19.85 -2.65 -2.96
C ILE A 520 -20.68 -1.43 -2.56
N LEU A 521 -21.98 -1.43 -2.86
CA LEU A 521 -22.80 -0.23 -2.67
C LEU A 521 -22.96 0.13 -1.18
N PRO A 522 -23.21 -0.83 -0.25
CA PRO A 522 -23.29 -0.50 1.18
C PRO A 522 -21.99 0.11 1.71
N VAL A 523 -20.82 -0.41 1.33
CA VAL A 523 -19.55 0.13 1.84
C VAL A 523 -19.25 1.52 1.27
N LEU A 524 -19.58 1.78 0.00
CA LEU A 524 -19.46 3.12 -0.58
C LEU A 524 -20.41 4.12 0.09
N ILE A 525 -21.64 3.71 0.40
CA ILE A 525 -22.64 4.53 1.10
C ILE A 525 -22.15 4.85 2.52
N SER A 526 -21.75 3.84 3.30
CA SER A 526 -21.32 4.02 4.69
C SER A 526 -20.04 4.85 4.83
N ASN A 527 -19.23 4.94 3.76
CA ASN A 527 -18.03 5.77 3.71
C ASN A 527 -18.25 7.12 2.99
N ASN A 528 -19.50 7.51 2.73
CA ASN A 528 -19.87 8.77 2.06
C ASN A 528 -19.16 8.98 0.70
N MET A 529 -18.93 7.90 -0.06
CA MET A 529 -18.19 7.97 -1.33
C MET A 529 -19.10 8.19 -2.55
N MET A 530 -20.42 8.16 -2.37
CA MET A 530 -21.37 8.22 -3.48
C MET A 530 -21.23 9.52 -4.30
N GLU A 531 -20.96 10.65 -3.63
CA GLU A 531 -20.85 11.97 -4.28
C GLU A 531 -19.64 12.10 -5.21
N TYR A 532 -18.73 11.14 -5.19
CA TYR A 532 -17.58 11.10 -6.09
C TYR A 532 -17.88 10.51 -7.46
N PHE A 533 -19.07 9.95 -7.65
CA PHE A 533 -19.53 9.45 -8.93
C PHE A 533 -20.56 10.43 -9.49
N ARG A 534 -20.33 10.93 -10.71
CA ARG A 534 -21.35 11.72 -11.38
C ARG A 534 -22.52 10.85 -11.81
N ILE A 535 -22.23 9.62 -12.26
CA ILE A 535 -23.21 8.61 -12.66
C ILE A 535 -22.94 7.31 -11.91
N ILE A 536 -23.99 6.71 -11.38
CA ILE A 536 -23.95 5.36 -10.80
C ILE A 536 -24.98 4.53 -11.54
N GLN A 537 -24.57 3.40 -12.10
CA GLN A 537 -25.52 2.39 -12.57
C GLN A 537 -25.15 1.02 -12.05
N PHE A 538 -26.14 0.20 -11.82
CA PHE A 538 -25.92 -1.16 -11.37
C PHE A 538 -27.07 -2.08 -11.81
N ALA A 539 -26.69 -3.32 -12.14
CA ALA A 539 -27.62 -4.44 -12.24
C ALA A 539 -27.78 -5.06 -10.86
N THR A 540 -28.99 -5.52 -10.55
CA THR A 540 -29.31 -6.07 -9.24
C THR A 540 -29.64 -7.55 -9.35
N HIS A 541 -28.74 -8.38 -8.87
CA HIS A 541 -28.85 -9.84 -8.88
C HIS A 541 -29.46 -10.30 -7.56
N ILE A 542 -30.65 -9.76 -7.24
CA ILE A 542 -31.29 -9.92 -5.92
C ILE A 542 -31.57 -11.37 -5.53
N THR A 543 -31.55 -12.30 -6.49
CA THR A 543 -31.76 -13.73 -6.27
C THR A 543 -30.49 -14.47 -5.84
N LEU A 544 -29.31 -13.85 -5.97
CA LEU A 544 -28.02 -14.48 -5.68
C LEU A 544 -27.53 -14.28 -4.24
N VAL A 545 -28.04 -13.27 -3.55
CA VAL A 545 -27.59 -12.90 -2.21
C VAL A 545 -28.76 -12.98 -1.22
N PRO A 546 -28.61 -13.69 -0.08
CA PRO A 546 -29.61 -13.65 0.98
C PRO A 546 -29.89 -12.20 1.39
N ASP A 547 -31.14 -11.89 1.73
CA ASP A 547 -31.54 -10.55 2.18
C ASP A 547 -31.31 -9.41 1.15
N ALA A 548 -30.93 -9.71 -0.10
CA ALA A 548 -30.62 -8.70 -1.12
C ALA A 548 -31.76 -7.69 -1.33
N SER A 549 -33.01 -8.16 -1.30
CA SER A 549 -34.18 -7.28 -1.49
C SER A 549 -34.27 -6.17 -0.45
N CYS A 550 -33.93 -6.45 0.81
CA CYS A 550 -34.00 -5.46 1.87
C CYS A 550 -32.78 -4.53 1.87
N ILE A 551 -31.62 -5.03 1.46
CA ILE A 551 -30.40 -4.24 1.28
C ILE A 551 -30.57 -3.28 0.11
N TYR A 552 -31.10 -3.77 -1.01
CA TYR A 552 -31.47 -3.01 -2.20
C TYR A 552 -32.34 -1.79 -1.86
N CYS A 553 -33.43 -1.99 -1.09
CA CYS A 553 -34.31 -0.89 -0.70
C CYS A 553 -33.64 0.18 0.18
N GLN A 554 -32.60 -0.19 0.92
CA GLN A 554 -31.77 0.76 1.66
C GLN A 554 -30.81 1.52 0.73
N ILE A 555 -30.23 0.83 -0.26
CA ILE A 555 -29.35 1.42 -1.27
C ILE A 555 -30.10 2.48 -2.07
N GLU A 556 -31.33 2.21 -2.54
CA GLU A 556 -32.13 3.19 -3.29
C GLU A 556 -32.34 4.48 -2.51
N GLN A 557 -32.82 4.40 -1.26
CA GLN A 557 -33.04 5.59 -0.44
C GLN A 557 -31.74 6.31 -0.07
N ALA A 558 -30.63 5.58 0.07
CA ALA A 558 -29.32 6.21 0.26
C ALA A 558 -28.87 6.97 -1.00
N LEU A 559 -29.10 6.41 -2.19
CA LEU A 559 -28.82 7.06 -3.47
C LEU A 559 -29.70 8.29 -3.68
N GLU A 560 -30.99 8.24 -3.33
CA GLU A 560 -31.91 9.38 -3.41
C GLU A 560 -31.42 10.62 -2.65
N ARG A 561 -30.53 10.47 -1.67
CA ARG A 561 -29.95 11.62 -0.94
C ARG A 561 -28.99 12.42 -1.81
N THR A 562 -28.19 11.73 -2.61
CA THR A 562 -27.06 12.31 -3.36
C THR A 562 -27.35 12.43 -4.86
N HIS A 563 -28.17 11.52 -5.39
CA HIS A 563 -28.47 11.34 -6.79
C HIS A 563 -29.98 11.42 -7.08
N ARG A 564 -30.32 11.71 -8.33
CA ARG A 564 -31.66 11.56 -8.90
C ARG A 564 -31.67 10.37 -9.86
N VAL A 565 -32.78 9.66 -9.90
CA VAL A 565 -33.00 8.56 -10.84
C VAL A 565 -32.93 9.06 -12.28
N LYS A 566 -32.19 8.34 -13.12
CA LYS A 566 -32.11 8.56 -14.57
C LYS A 566 -32.93 7.53 -15.35
N TYR A 567 -32.90 6.28 -14.91
CA TYR A 567 -33.86 5.24 -15.29
C TYR A 567 -33.94 4.23 -14.15
N HIS A 568 -35.08 3.56 -14.04
CA HIS A 568 -35.37 2.65 -12.93
C HIS A 568 -36.16 1.45 -13.42
N TYR A 569 -35.50 0.30 -13.52
CA TYR A 569 -36.14 -0.99 -13.66
C TYR A 569 -35.94 -1.74 -12.37
N ASN A 570 -36.87 -1.50 -11.45
CA ASN A 570 -36.90 -2.05 -10.11
C ASN A 570 -36.37 -3.48 -10.04
N LYS A 571 -35.38 -3.70 -9.16
CA LYS A 571 -34.76 -5.02 -8.89
C LYS A 571 -34.19 -5.71 -10.14
N ILE A 572 -33.91 -4.98 -11.22
CA ILE A 572 -33.19 -5.47 -12.40
C ILE A 572 -31.99 -4.56 -12.74
N TRP A 573 -32.25 -3.28 -13.04
CA TRP A 573 -31.20 -2.34 -13.44
C TRP A 573 -31.62 -0.89 -13.20
N GLU A 574 -30.71 -0.08 -12.69
CA GLU A 574 -30.95 1.33 -12.47
C GLU A 574 -29.77 2.20 -12.82
N GLY A 575 -30.07 3.46 -13.09
CA GLY A 575 -29.09 4.50 -13.36
C GLY A 575 -29.44 5.76 -12.58
N TRP A 576 -28.44 6.36 -11.95
CA TRP A 576 -28.54 7.48 -11.03
C TRP A 576 -27.57 8.58 -11.44
N LEU A 577 -27.98 9.84 -11.29
CA LEU A 577 -27.22 11.03 -11.68
C LEU A 577 -27.10 11.98 -10.49
N LEU A 578 -25.88 12.46 -10.19
CA LEU A 578 -25.62 13.37 -9.08
C LEU A 578 -26.51 14.64 -9.16
N LYS A 579 -27.14 15.04 -8.04
CA LYS A 579 -28.14 16.14 -8.04
C LYS A 579 -27.56 17.52 -8.38
N ASN A 580 -26.31 17.79 -8.00
CA ASN A 580 -25.72 19.14 -8.03
C ASN A 580 -24.80 19.40 -9.25
N HIS A 581 -24.94 18.63 -10.33
CA HIS A 581 -24.05 18.71 -11.50
C HIS A 581 -24.73 19.38 -12.72
N LEU A 582 -25.50 20.46 -12.49
CA LEU A 582 -26.05 21.33 -13.54
C LEU A 582 -25.14 22.52 -13.83
#